data_AF-Q8ZY62-F1
#
_entry.id   AF-Q8ZY62-F1
#
_cell.length_a   1.000
_cell.length_b   1.000
_cell.length_c   1.000
_cell.angle_alpha   90.00
_cell.angle_beta   90.00
_cell.angle_gamma   90.00
#
_symmetry.space_group_name_H-M   'P 1'
#
loop_
_entity.id
_entity.type
_entity.pdbx_description
1 polymer ?
#
loop_
_entity_poly.entity_id
_entity_poly.type
_entity_poly.pdbx_seq_one_letter_code
_entity_poly.pdbx_strand_id
1 'polypeptide(L)'
;MESIDMLVAFTLVAMFMLSIYVLSNYFAASTQQVVTVAGTHLDAQEVLKKILTTPGSPPDWTDLNQVEDLGLADPSLPGQLDSRKLLALAVASGVGAEALCRINVAGQDVPVTKIGYGIYLWGAPQQQSIDPSVYERILRSLFGADWDKYDMEIYIRPALNINIELMDTQALIRVSPPGIYSYHACVFYWPQYSTAQYSIEILGAYYYKKGNKWNFTIALYNDGVQPATITSIEFNGVNLLSAPITINPGDVYCPDFQLSGEPANTRVVVRGEGIYAEADAQKTKPHGRCKPPDKNAPATAPQVVCVNGETGDDGIGAIPVPGGTVFAFAYVRGVAVRGANYTYYSPYQISLVGLVARQNAGVYVVHSKLIQSATSTSLCGCDDPGVSALGLRYIGVFLGGKTVPLVQSATINPGSSVDFNEVCNQDSLSSGACLIPWSFIGRAKFLIATVERNSQGDPPKCNGIPQRDVIVMPLTGGLPPLYEIHFATWKRWTDKRPEALAVSHASALADAGEVTYIVDLWVFRR
;
A
#
# COMPACT_ATOMS: atom_id res chain seq x y z
N MET A 1 -10.52 -1.74 64.49
CA MET A 1 -10.59 -1.43 63.06
C MET A 1 -9.82 -0.15 62.68
N GLU A 2 -9.11 0.53 63.59
CA GLU A 2 -8.42 1.81 63.24
C GLU A 2 -6.93 1.67 62.86
N SER A 3 -6.31 0.50 63.10
CA SER A 3 -4.86 0.32 62.90
C SER A 3 -4.46 -0.14 61.49
N ILE A 4 -5.33 -0.86 60.79
CA ILE A 4 -5.02 -1.41 59.45
C ILE A 4 -5.24 -0.34 58.38
N ASP A 5 -6.32 0.44 58.48
CA ASP A 5 -6.61 1.52 57.53
C ASP A 5 -5.54 2.63 57.59
N MET A 6 -5.02 2.93 58.78
CA MET A 6 -3.93 3.88 58.95
C MET A 6 -2.61 3.35 58.36
N LEU A 7 -2.35 2.04 58.48
CA LEU A 7 -1.18 1.39 57.86
C LEU A 7 -1.27 1.42 56.33
N VAL A 8 -2.43 1.10 55.76
CA VAL A 8 -2.66 1.15 54.30
C VAL A 8 -2.51 2.57 53.77
N ALA A 9 -3.06 3.57 54.47
CA ALA A 9 -2.91 4.98 54.10
C ALA A 9 -1.45 5.43 54.14
N PHE A 10 -0.70 5.09 55.18
CA PHE A 10 0.73 5.41 55.27
C PHE A 10 1.55 4.71 54.18
N THR A 11 1.20 3.48 53.83
CA THR A 11 1.91 2.72 52.80
C THR A 11 1.66 3.31 51.41
N LEU A 12 0.43 3.73 51.12
CA LEU A 12 0.08 4.41 49.87
C LEU A 12 0.78 5.77 49.75
N VAL A 13 0.81 6.56 50.82
CA VAL A 13 1.52 7.85 50.83
C VAL A 13 3.03 7.65 50.67
N ALA A 14 3.61 6.65 51.33
CA ALA A 14 5.04 6.33 51.19
C ALA A 14 5.38 5.87 49.76
N MET A 15 4.56 5.00 49.15
CA MET A 15 4.75 4.59 47.76
C MET A 15 4.56 5.75 46.77
N PHE A 16 3.59 6.64 47.01
CA PHE A 16 3.40 7.83 46.19
C PHE A 16 4.58 8.79 46.28
N MET A 17 5.10 9.04 47.48
CA MET A 17 6.28 9.87 47.70
C MET A 17 7.54 9.24 47.10
N LEU A 18 7.69 7.92 47.20
CA LEU A 18 8.79 7.19 46.58
C LEU A 18 8.69 7.22 45.04
N SER A 19 7.48 7.09 44.49
CA SER A 19 7.21 7.20 43.05
C SER A 19 7.54 8.58 42.53
N ILE A 20 7.12 9.64 43.25
CA ILE A 20 7.47 11.03 42.93
C ILE A 20 8.98 11.24 43.04
N TYR A 21 9.64 10.71 44.06
CA TYR A 21 11.09 10.84 44.23
C TYR A 21 11.89 10.11 43.15
N VAL A 22 11.44 8.92 42.73
CA VAL A 22 12.03 8.16 41.63
C VAL A 22 11.76 8.83 40.29
N LEU A 23 10.54 9.29 40.03
CA LEU A 23 10.20 10.09 38.84
C LEU A 23 10.98 11.40 38.82
N SER A 24 11.09 12.11 39.94
CA SER A 24 11.85 13.36 40.02
C SER A 24 13.34 13.14 39.80
N ASN A 25 13.91 12.03 40.27
CA ASN A 25 15.31 11.70 40.00
C ASN A 25 15.54 11.18 38.58
N TYR A 26 14.57 10.47 38.00
CA TYR A 26 14.62 10.06 36.58
C TYR A 26 14.55 11.29 35.67
N PHE A 27 13.64 12.23 35.97
CA PHE A 27 13.57 13.52 35.29
C PHE A 27 14.73 14.45 35.65
N ALA A 28 15.31 14.40 36.85
CA ALA A 28 16.50 15.17 37.22
C ALA A 28 17.76 14.65 36.50
N ALA A 29 17.88 13.33 36.28
CA ALA A 29 18.96 12.75 35.49
C ALA A 29 18.77 13.04 33.98
N SER A 30 17.53 13.00 33.47
CA SER A 30 17.25 13.40 32.08
C SER A 30 17.38 14.92 31.89
N THR A 31 17.08 15.74 32.90
CA THR A 31 17.27 17.20 32.85
C THR A 31 18.71 17.60 33.14
N GLN A 32 19.52 16.82 33.85
CA GLN A 32 20.97 17.08 33.93
C GLN A 32 21.64 16.91 32.55
N GLN A 33 21.19 15.97 31.71
CA GLN A 33 21.58 15.93 30.29
C GLN A 33 21.11 17.17 29.50
N VAL A 34 20.02 17.83 29.91
CA VAL A 34 19.49 19.06 29.27
C VAL A 34 20.16 20.34 29.83
N VAL A 35 20.64 20.33 31.08
CA VAL A 35 21.17 21.52 31.76
C VAL A 35 22.67 21.74 31.48
N THR A 36 23.44 20.72 31.11
CA THR A 36 24.82 20.91 30.59
C THR A 36 24.90 21.51 29.18
N VAL A 37 23.75 21.72 28.52
CA VAL A 37 23.67 22.17 27.11
C VAL A 37 23.23 23.65 27.00
N ALA A 38 22.78 24.27 28.09
CA ALA A 38 22.24 25.64 28.08
C ALA A 38 23.30 26.77 28.09
N GLY A 39 24.57 26.47 27.80
CA GLY A 39 25.68 27.37 28.06
C GLY A 39 26.62 27.59 26.89
N THR A 40 26.13 27.88 25.68
CA THR A 40 26.72 28.87 24.72
C THR A 40 26.07 28.78 23.33
N HIS A 41 25.12 29.69 23.06
CA HIS A 41 24.71 30.27 21.78
C HIS A 41 24.84 29.45 20.48
N LEU A 42 24.03 28.39 20.36
CA LEU A 42 23.31 28.10 19.13
C LEU A 42 22.01 27.35 19.45
N ASP A 43 20.86 27.97 19.18
CA ASP A 43 19.56 27.37 19.49
C ASP A 43 19.22 26.32 18.41
N ALA A 44 19.47 25.04 18.71
CA ALA A 44 19.08 23.95 17.81
C ALA A 44 17.58 24.00 17.50
N GLN A 45 16.75 24.59 18.36
CA GLN A 45 15.33 24.79 18.10
C GLN A 45 15.10 25.77 16.94
N GLU A 46 15.90 26.85 16.86
CA GLU A 46 15.78 27.84 15.79
C GLU A 46 16.28 27.29 14.45
N VAL A 47 17.35 26.50 14.48
CA VAL A 47 17.86 25.78 13.29
C VAL A 47 16.86 24.74 12.81
N LEU A 48 16.32 23.93 13.73
CA LEU A 48 15.31 22.93 13.42
C LEU A 48 14.06 23.59 12.86
N LYS A 49 13.60 24.69 13.46
CA LYS A 49 12.49 25.48 12.92
C LYS A 49 12.79 25.94 11.49
N LYS A 50 13.98 26.49 11.23
CA LYS A 50 14.39 26.90 9.87
C LYS A 50 14.34 25.74 8.88
N ILE A 51 14.84 24.56 9.25
CA ILE A 51 14.80 23.35 8.41
C ILE A 51 13.34 22.96 8.08
N LEU A 52 12.46 22.96 9.08
CA LEU A 52 11.09 22.49 8.93
C LEU A 52 10.16 23.50 8.24
N THR A 53 10.42 24.81 8.36
CA THR A 53 9.53 25.85 7.82
C THR A 53 9.99 26.43 6.49
N THR A 54 11.26 26.23 6.11
CA THR A 54 11.81 26.80 4.87
C THR A 54 11.74 25.76 3.76
N PRO A 55 11.32 26.13 2.55
CA PRO A 55 11.18 25.18 1.45
C PRO A 55 12.50 24.77 0.79
N GLY A 56 13.67 25.29 1.19
CA GLY A 56 15.00 24.91 0.67
C GLY A 56 15.23 25.15 -0.84
N SER A 57 16.33 24.60 -1.38
CA SER A 57 16.68 24.64 -2.83
C SER A 57 15.80 23.67 -3.66
N PRO A 58 15.90 23.61 -5.01
CA PRO A 58 14.75 23.52 -5.91
C PRO A 58 13.77 22.35 -5.65
N PRO A 59 12.46 22.55 -5.91
CA PRO A 59 11.40 21.61 -5.54
C PRO A 59 11.48 20.23 -6.21
N ASP A 60 12.27 20.08 -7.28
CA ASP A 60 12.39 18.85 -8.06
C ASP A 60 13.78 18.20 -7.97
N TRP A 61 14.43 18.31 -6.82
CA TRP A 61 15.80 17.83 -6.64
C TRP A 61 15.96 16.32 -6.98
N THR A 62 16.86 16.02 -7.91
CA THR A 62 17.18 14.63 -8.31
C THR A 62 18.62 14.24 -7.97
N ASP A 63 19.45 15.24 -7.68
CA ASP A 63 20.87 15.13 -7.36
C ASP A 63 21.14 15.96 -6.10
N LEU A 64 21.41 15.28 -4.98
CA LEU A 64 21.69 15.97 -3.72
C LEU A 64 22.96 16.84 -3.83
N ASN A 65 23.84 16.55 -4.80
CA ASN A 65 25.07 17.31 -4.99
C ASN A 65 24.86 18.74 -5.50
N GLN A 66 23.64 19.10 -5.91
CA GLN A 66 23.29 20.45 -6.38
C GLN A 66 22.53 21.28 -5.33
N VAL A 67 22.37 20.74 -4.12
CA VAL A 67 21.60 21.40 -3.05
C VAL A 67 22.47 22.43 -2.33
N GLU A 68 21.86 23.57 -2.00
CA GLU A 68 22.48 24.65 -1.22
C GLU A 68 21.88 24.76 0.18
N ASP A 69 20.62 24.38 0.37
CA ASP A 69 19.90 24.47 1.64
C ASP A 69 19.07 23.21 1.96
N LEU A 70 19.01 22.84 3.25
CA LEU A 70 18.33 21.65 3.75
C LEU A 70 16.83 21.88 4.05
N GLY A 71 16.27 23.04 3.73
CA GLY A 71 14.84 23.32 3.96
C GLY A 71 13.91 22.22 3.40
N LEU A 72 13.05 21.69 4.27
CA LEU A 72 12.18 20.54 4.02
C LEU A 72 10.71 20.90 3.83
N ALA A 73 10.32 22.16 3.96
CA ALA A 73 8.92 22.54 3.81
C ALA A 73 8.46 22.37 2.35
N ASP A 74 7.22 21.93 2.15
CA ASP A 74 6.60 21.91 0.84
C ASP A 74 6.19 23.36 0.47
N PRO A 75 6.72 23.94 -0.63
CA PRO A 75 6.36 25.30 -1.04
C PRO A 75 4.88 25.43 -1.48
N SER A 76 4.24 24.31 -1.83
CA SER A 76 2.85 24.24 -2.29
C SER A 76 1.86 23.89 -1.17
N LEU A 77 2.33 23.38 -0.03
CA LEU A 77 1.51 22.96 1.11
C LEU A 77 2.06 23.55 2.42
N PRO A 78 1.62 24.76 2.80
CA PRO A 78 2.10 25.43 4.01
C PRO A 78 1.96 24.53 5.26
N GLY A 79 3.07 24.35 5.97
CA GLY A 79 3.11 23.55 7.20
C GLY A 79 3.29 22.04 7.00
N GLN A 80 3.50 21.58 5.76
CA GLN A 80 3.86 20.18 5.48
C GLN A 80 5.31 20.03 5.01
N LEU A 81 5.90 18.87 5.27
CA LEU A 81 7.18 18.48 4.70
C LEU A 81 7.02 18.00 3.25
N ASP A 82 7.97 18.36 2.40
CA ASP A 82 8.01 17.91 1.01
C ASP A 82 8.47 16.43 0.98
N SER A 83 7.53 15.54 0.64
CA SER A 83 7.80 14.09 0.54
C SER A 83 8.90 13.74 -0.46
N ARG A 84 9.08 14.54 -1.52
CA ARG A 84 10.18 14.37 -2.49
C ARG A 84 11.52 14.64 -1.83
N LYS A 85 11.55 15.57 -0.86
CA LYS A 85 12.73 15.90 -0.09
C LYS A 85 13.07 14.88 0.98
N LEU A 86 12.06 14.31 1.61
CA LEU A 86 12.31 13.19 2.49
C LEU A 86 12.90 12.00 1.74
N LEU A 87 12.41 11.71 0.52
CA LEU A 87 12.90 10.59 -0.27
C LEU A 87 14.37 10.74 -0.71
N ALA A 88 14.80 11.91 -1.20
CA ALA A 88 16.18 12.04 -1.67
C ALA A 88 17.19 12.00 -0.51
N LEU A 89 16.84 12.52 0.67
CA LEU A 89 17.66 12.33 1.88
C LEU A 89 17.74 10.85 2.29
N ALA A 90 16.62 10.13 2.18
CA ALA A 90 16.57 8.69 2.43
C ALA A 90 17.56 7.92 1.53
N VAL A 91 17.64 8.26 0.24
CA VAL A 91 18.61 7.61 -0.67
C VAL A 91 20.05 7.95 -0.28
N ALA A 92 20.31 9.21 0.06
CA ALA A 92 21.62 9.68 0.51
C ALA A 92 22.08 9.01 1.82
N SER A 93 21.13 8.52 2.65
CA SER A 93 21.41 7.76 3.86
C SER A 93 21.89 6.32 3.61
N GLY A 94 21.93 5.87 2.35
CA GLY A 94 22.48 4.57 1.95
C GLY A 94 21.45 3.47 1.71
N VAL A 95 20.15 3.81 1.70
CA VAL A 95 19.09 2.86 1.36
C VAL A 95 19.20 2.49 -0.11
N GLY A 96 19.63 1.25 -0.37
CA GLY A 96 19.88 0.75 -1.71
C GLY A 96 18.59 0.70 -2.52
N ALA A 97 18.56 1.39 -3.65
CA ALA A 97 17.54 1.13 -4.65
C ALA A 97 17.70 -0.30 -5.18
N GLU A 98 16.59 -1.02 -5.36
CA GLU A 98 16.62 -2.32 -6.03
C GLU A 98 17.15 -2.19 -7.47
N ALA A 99 17.63 -3.31 -8.00
CA ALA A 99 18.36 -3.44 -9.26
C ALA A 99 17.91 -2.49 -10.39
N LEU A 100 18.90 -1.92 -11.09
CA LEU A 100 18.71 -1.12 -12.30
C LEU A 100 18.23 -2.02 -13.46
N CYS A 101 17.07 -1.72 -14.02
CA CYS A 101 16.57 -2.28 -15.29
C CYS A 101 16.64 -1.21 -16.40
N ARG A 102 16.49 -1.61 -17.68
CA ARG A 102 16.26 -0.68 -18.78
C ARG A 102 14.93 -1.02 -19.46
N ILE A 103 14.23 -0.02 -19.96
CA ILE A 103 13.03 -0.25 -20.75
C ILE A 103 13.26 0.29 -22.15
N ASN A 104 12.81 -0.45 -23.16
CA ASN A 104 12.76 0.07 -24.51
C ASN A 104 11.39 0.73 -24.72
N VAL A 105 11.36 2.07 -24.70
CA VAL A 105 10.16 2.86 -24.96
C VAL A 105 10.37 3.59 -26.27
N ALA A 106 9.51 3.32 -27.26
CA ALA A 106 9.59 3.95 -28.58
C ALA A 106 10.98 3.84 -29.25
N GLY A 107 11.66 2.69 -29.09
CA GLY A 107 12.99 2.45 -29.66
C GLY A 107 14.14 3.11 -28.89
N GLN A 108 13.87 3.72 -27.73
CA GLN A 108 14.87 4.31 -26.84
C GLN A 108 15.01 3.52 -25.54
N ASP A 109 16.25 3.21 -25.14
CA ASP A 109 16.54 2.49 -23.90
C ASP A 109 16.68 3.46 -22.71
N VAL A 110 15.72 3.43 -21.78
CA VAL A 110 15.68 4.32 -20.61
C VAL A 110 16.01 3.54 -19.33
N PRO A 111 16.92 4.04 -18.47
CA PRO A 111 17.21 3.41 -17.18
C PRO A 111 16.03 3.56 -16.22
N VAL A 112 15.76 2.50 -15.46
CA VAL A 112 14.67 2.42 -14.50
C VAL A 112 15.08 1.68 -13.24
N THR A 113 14.34 1.90 -12.16
CA THR A 113 14.56 1.27 -10.87
C THR A 113 13.34 0.48 -10.46
N LYS A 114 13.54 -0.76 -10.02
CA LYS A 114 12.44 -1.55 -9.46
C LYS A 114 12.06 -0.98 -8.08
N ILE A 115 10.76 -0.77 -7.84
CA ILE A 115 10.23 -0.41 -6.52
C ILE A 115 9.11 -1.40 -6.21
N GLY A 116 9.39 -2.35 -5.31
CA GLY A 116 8.52 -3.51 -5.14
C GLY A 116 8.46 -4.32 -6.44
N TYR A 117 7.31 -4.37 -7.11
CA TYR A 117 7.16 -4.99 -8.44
C TYR A 117 6.84 -3.96 -9.54
N GLY A 118 6.72 -2.68 -9.20
CA GLY A 118 6.64 -1.57 -10.15
C GLY A 118 8.03 -1.11 -10.60
N ILE A 119 8.08 -0.31 -11.65
CA ILE A 119 9.32 0.20 -12.25
C ILE A 119 9.25 1.71 -12.28
N TYR A 120 10.22 2.39 -11.74
CA TYR A 120 10.16 3.83 -11.55
C TYR A 120 11.24 4.54 -12.38
N LEU A 121 10.86 5.53 -13.20
CA LEU A 121 11.77 6.28 -14.10
C LEU A 121 12.41 7.51 -13.43
N TRP A 122 12.07 7.84 -12.19
CA TRP A 122 13.07 8.56 -11.39
C TRP A 122 14.12 7.50 -11.18
N GLY A 123 15.15 7.54 -12.03
CA GLY A 123 16.28 6.64 -11.88
C GLY A 123 16.63 6.64 -10.41
N ALA A 124 16.81 5.45 -9.83
CA ALA A 124 17.50 5.34 -8.57
C ALA A 124 18.64 6.35 -8.65
N PRO A 125 18.69 7.34 -7.74
CA PRO A 125 19.96 7.97 -7.53
C PRO A 125 20.86 6.78 -7.22
N GLN A 126 21.88 6.57 -8.07
CA GLN A 126 23.00 5.75 -7.64
C GLN A 126 23.36 6.22 -6.23
N GLN A 127 23.88 5.34 -5.37
CA GLN A 127 24.53 5.83 -4.16
C GLN A 127 25.59 6.84 -4.60
N GLN A 128 25.22 8.12 -4.56
CA GLN A 128 26.13 9.20 -4.81
C GLN A 128 26.86 9.32 -3.50
N SER A 129 28.17 9.13 -3.53
CA SER A 129 28.96 9.74 -2.47
C SER A 129 28.58 11.22 -2.46
N ILE A 130 27.99 11.68 -1.37
CA ILE A 130 27.63 13.10 -1.23
C ILE A 130 28.95 13.86 -1.27
N ASP A 131 29.10 14.76 -2.24
CA ASP A 131 30.28 15.61 -2.35
C ASP A 131 30.42 16.39 -1.03
N PRO A 132 31.61 16.36 -0.38
CA PRO A 132 31.88 17.15 0.81
C PRO A 132 31.46 18.62 0.70
N SER A 133 31.54 19.21 -0.49
CA SER A 133 31.13 20.59 -0.77
C SER A 133 29.65 20.87 -0.49
N VAL A 134 28.80 19.84 -0.59
CA VAL A 134 27.35 19.91 -0.29
C VAL A 134 27.13 20.18 1.19
N TYR A 135 27.87 19.45 2.05
CA TYR A 135 27.78 19.66 3.49
C TYR A 135 28.17 21.10 3.85
N GLU A 136 29.22 21.64 3.23
CA GLU A 136 29.63 23.02 3.47
C GLU A 136 28.57 24.04 3.04
N ARG A 137 27.95 23.86 1.86
CA ARG A 137 26.88 24.77 1.40
C ARG A 137 25.68 24.76 2.35
N ILE A 138 25.24 23.57 2.77
CA ILE A 138 24.14 23.42 3.74
C ILE A 138 24.50 24.10 5.07
N LEU A 139 25.69 23.87 5.60
CA LEU A 139 26.13 24.51 6.84
C LEU A 139 26.20 26.03 6.70
N ARG A 140 26.68 26.56 5.57
CA ARG A 140 26.70 28.00 5.28
C ARG A 140 25.29 28.59 5.23
N SER A 141 24.34 27.86 4.64
CA SER A 141 22.93 28.28 4.65
C SER A 141 22.37 28.35 6.08
N LEU A 142 22.64 27.33 6.91
CA LEU A 142 22.06 27.24 8.26
C LEU A 142 22.73 28.15 9.28
N PHE A 143 24.05 28.23 9.27
CA PHE A 143 24.86 28.88 10.31
C PHE A 143 25.58 30.16 9.83
N GLY A 144 25.46 30.52 8.56
CA GLY A 144 26.02 31.76 8.02
C GLY A 144 27.54 31.82 8.13
N ALA A 145 28.07 32.89 8.74
CA ALA A 145 29.50 33.11 8.88
C ALA A 145 30.20 32.10 9.83
N ASP A 146 29.45 31.50 10.75
CA ASP A 146 29.97 30.56 11.76
C ASP A 146 29.87 29.09 11.33
N TRP A 147 29.57 28.82 10.06
CA TRP A 147 29.35 27.47 9.53
C TRP A 147 30.50 26.48 9.75
N ASP A 148 31.73 26.97 9.82
CA ASP A 148 32.94 26.14 9.99
C ASP A 148 33.15 25.65 11.42
N LYS A 149 32.43 26.26 12.38
CA LYS A 149 32.46 25.91 13.81
C LYS A 149 31.47 24.81 14.17
N TYR A 150 30.53 24.50 13.29
CA TYR A 150 29.41 23.61 13.60
C TYR A 150 29.29 22.46 12.61
N ASP A 151 28.77 21.36 13.14
CA ASP A 151 28.30 20.22 12.39
C ASP A 151 26.91 19.83 12.87
N MET A 152 26.19 19.04 12.09
CA MET A 152 24.88 18.59 12.48
C MET A 152 24.59 17.16 12.04
N GLU A 153 23.58 16.60 12.69
CA GLU A 153 22.99 15.32 12.37
C GLU A 153 21.49 15.44 12.57
N ILE A 154 20.73 14.98 11.57
CA ILE A 154 19.28 14.98 11.58
C ILE A 154 18.78 13.55 11.42
N TYR A 155 17.86 13.17 12.31
CA TYR A 155 17.09 11.94 12.25
C TYR A 155 15.64 12.28 12.00
N ILE A 156 15.05 11.71 10.95
CA ILE A 156 13.63 11.89 10.63
C ILE A 156 13.01 10.50 10.64
N ARG A 157 12.12 10.24 11.60
CA ARG A 157 11.51 8.91 11.80
C ARG A 157 9.98 9.00 11.93
N PRO A 158 9.21 8.09 11.35
CA PRO A 158 7.76 8.07 11.52
C PRO A 158 7.38 8.04 13.00
N ALA A 159 6.44 8.88 13.42
CA ALA A 159 5.96 8.96 14.80
C ALA A 159 5.15 7.72 15.19
N LEU A 160 4.50 7.09 14.20
CA LEU A 160 3.85 5.80 14.33
C LEU A 160 4.59 4.78 13.48
N ASN A 161 5.01 3.68 14.09
CA ASN A 161 5.42 2.50 13.36
C ASN A 161 4.20 1.59 13.20
N ILE A 162 3.69 1.49 11.98
CA ILE A 162 2.56 0.64 11.65
C ILE A 162 3.13 -0.59 10.96
N ASN A 163 2.80 -1.79 11.42
CA ASN A 163 3.08 -3.03 10.72
C ASN A 163 1.77 -3.67 10.26
N ILE A 164 1.73 -4.18 9.03
CA ILE A 164 0.57 -4.92 8.53
C ILE A 164 1.01 -6.35 8.27
N GLU A 165 0.43 -7.29 9.00
CA GLU A 165 0.66 -8.72 8.79
C GLU A 165 -0.48 -9.28 7.95
N LEU A 166 -0.15 -9.74 6.75
CA LEU A 166 -1.08 -10.43 5.87
C LEU A 166 -1.22 -11.90 6.33
N MET A 167 -2.45 -12.32 6.61
CA MET A 167 -2.79 -13.70 6.95
C MET A 167 -3.82 -14.25 5.95
N ASP A 168 -4.02 -15.57 5.94
CA ASP A 168 -4.85 -16.23 4.93
C ASP A 168 -6.31 -15.74 4.89
N THR A 169 -6.87 -15.27 6.01
CA THR A 169 -8.27 -14.82 6.08
C THR A 169 -8.42 -13.48 6.83
N GLN A 170 -7.31 -12.77 7.07
CA GLN A 170 -7.35 -11.47 7.73
C GLN A 170 -6.08 -10.66 7.46
N ALA A 171 -6.17 -9.35 7.60
CA ALA A 171 -5.00 -8.47 7.73
C ALA A 171 -4.96 -7.92 9.16
N LEU A 172 -3.83 -8.10 9.82
CA LEU A 172 -3.60 -7.59 11.17
C LEU A 172 -2.80 -6.29 11.09
N ILE A 173 -3.28 -5.24 11.73
CA ILE A 173 -2.63 -3.93 11.83
C ILE A 173 -2.07 -3.82 13.24
N ARG A 174 -0.76 -3.60 13.36
CA ARG A 174 -0.09 -3.34 14.64
C ARG A 174 0.48 -1.94 14.61
N VAL A 175 0.15 -1.13 15.60
CA VAL A 175 0.64 0.24 15.73
C VAL A 175 1.56 0.32 16.94
N SER A 176 2.72 0.95 16.76
CA SER A 176 3.68 1.23 17.82
C SER A 176 3.97 2.72 17.89
N PRO A 177 3.95 3.33 19.09
CA PRO A 177 3.66 2.71 20.40
C PRO A 177 2.21 2.19 20.53
N PRO A 178 1.92 1.25 21.46
CA PRO A 178 0.56 0.76 21.70
C PRO A 178 -0.39 1.87 22.14
N GLY A 179 -1.64 1.78 21.71
CA GLY A 179 -2.70 2.72 22.07
C GLY A 179 -3.91 2.60 21.16
N ILE A 180 -5.00 3.30 21.51
CA ILE A 180 -6.21 3.37 20.69
C ILE A 180 -6.01 4.41 19.59
N TYR A 181 -5.99 3.96 18.34
CA TYR A 181 -5.89 4.78 17.16
C TYR A 181 -7.04 4.47 16.20
N SER A 182 -7.64 5.51 15.64
CA SER A 182 -8.58 5.35 14.54
C SER A 182 -7.82 4.92 13.28
N TYR A 183 -8.37 3.99 12.50
CA TYR A 183 -7.78 3.58 11.23
C TYR A 183 -8.83 3.48 10.11
N HIS A 184 -8.39 3.79 8.90
CA HIS A 184 -9.07 3.44 7.66
C HIS A 184 -8.13 2.54 6.86
N ALA A 185 -8.56 1.31 6.60
CA ALA A 185 -7.69 0.32 5.99
C ALA A 185 -8.45 -0.51 4.96
N CYS A 186 -7.75 -0.89 3.90
CA CYS A 186 -8.31 -1.73 2.85
C CYS A 186 -7.43 -2.96 2.63
N VAL A 187 -8.09 -4.08 2.37
CA VAL A 187 -7.48 -5.38 2.11
C VAL A 187 -7.95 -5.87 0.75
N PHE A 188 -7.00 -6.18 -0.11
CA PHE A 188 -7.21 -6.90 -1.35
C PHE A 188 -6.96 -8.37 -1.10
N TYR A 189 -7.93 -9.19 -1.49
CA TYR A 189 -7.88 -10.62 -1.31
C TYR A 189 -8.41 -11.34 -2.54
N TRP A 190 -7.88 -12.52 -2.80
CA TRP A 190 -8.51 -13.46 -3.70
C TRP A 190 -9.50 -14.28 -2.89
N PRO A 191 -10.80 -14.30 -3.24
CA PRO A 191 -11.70 -15.24 -2.62
C PRO A 191 -11.11 -16.64 -2.82
N GLN A 192 -10.89 -17.37 -1.73
CA GLN A 192 -10.43 -18.76 -1.85
C GLN A 192 -11.58 -19.56 -2.47
N TYR A 193 -11.27 -20.42 -3.45
CA TYR A 193 -12.15 -21.55 -3.70
C TYR A 193 -12.17 -22.36 -2.41
N SER A 194 -13.36 -22.60 -1.88
CA SER A 194 -13.54 -23.15 -0.56
C SER A 194 -12.79 -24.48 -0.40
N THR A 195 -12.00 -24.62 0.67
CA THR A 195 -11.50 -25.93 1.12
C THR A 195 -12.52 -26.62 2.03
N ALA A 196 -13.70 -26.01 2.23
CA ALA A 196 -14.72 -26.57 3.07
C ALA A 196 -15.24 -27.89 2.48
N GLN A 197 -15.55 -28.82 3.38
CA GLN A 197 -16.10 -30.11 3.01
C GLN A 197 -17.33 -29.95 2.11
N TYR A 198 -18.19 -28.98 2.42
CA TYR A 198 -19.38 -28.61 1.63
C TYR A 198 -19.36 -27.10 1.40
N SER A 199 -19.49 -26.65 0.15
CA SER A 199 -19.52 -25.22 -0.17
C SER A 199 -20.31 -24.97 -1.45
N ILE A 200 -21.16 -23.95 -1.44
CA ILE A 200 -22.05 -23.61 -2.56
C ILE A 200 -21.99 -22.11 -2.81
N GLU A 201 -21.60 -21.75 -4.04
CA GLU A 201 -21.56 -20.39 -4.53
C GLU A 201 -22.76 -20.11 -5.44
N ILE A 202 -23.38 -18.93 -5.30
CA ILE A 202 -24.41 -18.45 -6.22
C ILE A 202 -23.72 -17.63 -7.32
N LEU A 203 -23.50 -18.23 -8.49
CA LEU A 203 -22.84 -17.57 -9.64
C LEU A 203 -23.72 -16.46 -10.29
N GLY A 204 -25.02 -16.53 -10.02
CA GLY A 204 -25.99 -15.55 -10.46
C GLY A 204 -27.41 -16.02 -10.19
N ALA A 205 -28.27 -15.08 -9.84
CA ALA A 205 -29.70 -15.28 -9.67
C ALA A 205 -30.45 -14.20 -10.46
N TYR A 206 -31.50 -14.61 -11.15
CA TYR A 206 -32.15 -13.80 -12.18
C TYR A 206 -33.64 -14.01 -12.15
N TYR A 207 -34.42 -12.94 -12.27
CA TYR A 207 -35.85 -13.03 -12.49
C TYR A 207 -36.27 -12.17 -13.68
N TYR A 208 -37.14 -12.71 -14.52
CA TYR A 208 -37.52 -12.06 -15.76
C TYR A 208 -38.88 -12.53 -16.25
N LYS A 209 -39.47 -11.73 -17.12
CA LYS A 209 -40.75 -12.03 -17.74
C LYS A 209 -40.50 -12.79 -19.06
N LYS A 210 -41.12 -13.96 -19.21
CA LYS A 210 -41.15 -14.75 -20.46
C LYS A 210 -42.61 -14.92 -20.87
N GLY A 211 -43.04 -14.14 -21.87
CA GLY A 211 -44.46 -14.01 -22.20
C GLY A 211 -45.24 -13.34 -21.06
N ASN A 212 -46.31 -13.98 -20.57
CA ASN A 212 -47.12 -13.47 -19.46
C ASN A 212 -46.72 -14.02 -18.08
N LYS A 213 -45.65 -14.80 -18.00
CA LYS A 213 -45.21 -15.46 -16.76
C LYS A 213 -43.87 -14.92 -16.29
N TRP A 214 -43.74 -14.78 -14.98
CA TRP A 214 -42.46 -14.50 -14.34
C TRP A 214 -41.68 -15.80 -14.13
N ASN A 215 -40.38 -15.75 -14.34
CA ASN A 215 -39.48 -16.88 -14.18
C ASN A 215 -38.32 -16.44 -13.31
N PHE A 216 -37.73 -17.39 -12.60
CA PHE A 216 -36.54 -17.24 -11.79
C PHE A 216 -35.52 -18.30 -12.21
N THR A 217 -34.29 -17.89 -12.45
CA THR A 217 -33.17 -18.78 -12.76
C THR A 217 -32.07 -18.53 -11.75
N ILE A 218 -31.46 -19.59 -11.23
CA ILE A 218 -30.29 -19.51 -10.36
C ILE A 218 -29.21 -20.45 -10.86
N ALA A 219 -27.94 -20.05 -10.77
CA ALA A 219 -26.80 -20.91 -11.00
C ALA A 219 -26.07 -21.14 -9.67
N LEU A 220 -26.06 -22.39 -9.21
CA LEU A 220 -25.35 -22.83 -8.01
C LEU A 220 -24.13 -23.64 -8.41
N TYR A 221 -22.97 -23.31 -7.86
CA TYR A 221 -21.71 -24.03 -8.07
C TYR A 221 -21.25 -24.68 -6.77
N ASN A 222 -20.84 -25.95 -6.82
CA ASN A 222 -20.16 -26.58 -5.68
C ASN A 222 -18.65 -26.43 -5.83
N ASP A 223 -18.08 -25.50 -5.06
CA ASP A 223 -16.63 -25.27 -4.96
C ASP A 223 -15.97 -26.04 -3.81
N GLY A 224 -16.75 -26.79 -3.01
CA GLY A 224 -16.25 -27.65 -1.94
C GLY A 224 -15.70 -29.00 -2.42
N VAL A 225 -15.14 -29.78 -1.49
CA VAL A 225 -14.48 -31.06 -1.81
C VAL A 225 -15.40 -32.29 -1.76
N GLN A 226 -16.63 -32.17 -1.23
CA GLN A 226 -17.64 -33.23 -1.20
C GLN A 226 -18.95 -32.83 -1.91
N PRO A 227 -19.76 -33.80 -2.36
CA PRO A 227 -21.11 -33.53 -2.86
C PRO A 227 -21.95 -32.79 -1.82
N ALA A 228 -22.56 -31.69 -2.26
CA ALA A 228 -23.34 -30.79 -1.43
C ALA A 228 -24.84 -31.06 -1.62
N THR A 229 -25.56 -31.30 -0.52
CA THR A 229 -27.02 -31.51 -0.56
C THR A 229 -27.76 -30.24 -0.18
N ILE A 230 -28.46 -29.64 -1.15
CA ILE A 230 -29.30 -28.47 -0.98
C ILE A 230 -30.71 -28.93 -0.60
N THR A 231 -31.24 -28.38 0.48
CA THR A 231 -32.57 -28.69 1.00
C THR A 231 -33.58 -27.56 0.76
N SER A 232 -33.10 -26.34 0.51
CA SER A 232 -33.97 -25.18 0.28
C SER A 232 -33.33 -24.17 -0.68
N ILE A 233 -34.14 -23.64 -1.60
CA ILE A 233 -33.83 -22.43 -2.38
C ILE A 233 -35.02 -21.48 -2.17
N GLU A 234 -34.86 -20.50 -1.30
CA GLU A 234 -35.89 -19.54 -0.95
C GLU A 234 -35.74 -18.28 -1.80
N PHE A 235 -36.81 -17.90 -2.48
CA PHE A 235 -36.89 -16.64 -3.22
C PHE A 235 -38.27 -16.03 -3.04
N ASN A 236 -38.33 -14.73 -2.75
CA ASN A 236 -39.60 -14.02 -2.47
C ASN A 236 -40.42 -14.69 -1.35
N GLY A 237 -39.75 -15.24 -0.33
CA GLY A 237 -40.38 -15.93 0.80
C GLY A 237 -40.97 -17.30 0.48
N VAL A 238 -40.71 -17.85 -0.71
CA VAL A 238 -41.18 -19.17 -1.15
C VAL A 238 -39.99 -20.09 -1.39
N ASN A 239 -40.04 -21.30 -0.85
CA ASN A 239 -39.07 -22.35 -1.20
C ASN A 239 -39.44 -22.93 -2.58
N LEU A 240 -38.50 -22.89 -3.51
CA LEU A 240 -38.67 -23.28 -4.91
C LEU A 240 -38.35 -24.76 -5.16
N LEU A 241 -37.66 -25.44 -4.23
CA LEU A 241 -37.37 -26.86 -4.35
C LEU A 241 -38.54 -27.72 -3.87
N SER A 242 -38.92 -28.71 -4.68
CA SER A 242 -39.90 -29.74 -4.31
C SER A 242 -39.28 -30.96 -3.62
N ALA A 243 -37.95 -31.15 -3.77
CA ALA A 243 -37.16 -32.16 -3.10
C ALA A 243 -35.70 -31.67 -2.96
N PRO A 244 -34.92 -32.21 -2.01
CA PRO A 244 -33.50 -31.93 -1.92
C PRO A 244 -32.76 -32.34 -3.21
N ILE A 245 -31.71 -31.60 -3.54
CA ILE A 245 -30.85 -31.85 -4.69
C ILE A 245 -29.40 -32.03 -4.21
N THR A 246 -28.63 -32.83 -4.94
CA THR A 246 -27.20 -32.99 -4.68
C THR A 246 -26.41 -32.44 -5.85
N ILE A 247 -25.40 -31.62 -5.56
CA ILE A 247 -24.49 -31.02 -6.55
C ILE A 247 -23.09 -31.57 -6.26
N ASN A 248 -22.47 -32.27 -7.22
CA ASN A 248 -21.11 -32.79 -7.00
C ASN A 248 -20.07 -31.67 -7.09
N PRO A 249 -18.88 -31.85 -6.48
CA PRO A 249 -17.77 -30.90 -6.61
C PRO A 249 -17.47 -30.59 -8.07
N GLY A 250 -17.43 -29.31 -8.42
CA GLY A 250 -17.18 -28.87 -9.79
C GLY A 250 -18.39 -28.80 -10.72
N ASP A 251 -19.57 -29.28 -10.29
CA ASP A 251 -20.80 -29.20 -11.07
C ASP A 251 -21.54 -27.87 -10.83
N VAL A 252 -22.34 -27.47 -11.82
CA VAL A 252 -23.30 -26.36 -11.71
C VAL A 252 -24.71 -26.86 -11.84
N TYR A 253 -25.55 -26.47 -10.89
CA TYR A 253 -26.99 -26.65 -10.93
C TYR A 253 -27.68 -25.36 -11.36
N CYS A 254 -28.41 -25.40 -12.48
CA CYS A 254 -28.99 -24.22 -13.11
C CYS A 254 -30.47 -24.39 -13.49
N PRO A 255 -31.39 -24.43 -12.51
CA PRO A 255 -32.81 -24.61 -12.76
C PRO A 255 -33.50 -23.31 -13.21
N ASP A 256 -34.60 -23.49 -13.95
CA ASP A 256 -35.60 -22.45 -14.19
C ASP A 256 -36.87 -22.76 -13.39
N PHE A 257 -37.30 -21.79 -12.58
CA PHE A 257 -38.52 -21.85 -11.79
C PHE A 257 -39.55 -20.86 -12.35
N GLN A 258 -40.81 -21.28 -12.42
CA GLN A 258 -41.90 -20.38 -12.78
C GLN A 258 -42.45 -19.72 -11.51
N LEU A 259 -42.55 -18.40 -11.51
CA LEU A 259 -43.10 -17.63 -10.40
C LEU A 259 -44.59 -17.34 -10.62
N SER A 260 -45.32 -17.17 -9.53
CA SER A 260 -46.74 -16.78 -9.53
C SER A 260 -46.95 -15.30 -9.88
N GLY A 261 -45.94 -14.45 -9.69
CA GLY A 261 -46.01 -13.01 -9.90
C GLY A 261 -44.63 -12.35 -9.92
N GLU A 262 -44.61 -11.02 -10.04
CA GLU A 262 -43.38 -10.24 -9.89
C GLU A 262 -42.93 -10.31 -8.41
N PRO A 263 -41.68 -10.68 -8.12
CA PRO A 263 -41.21 -10.78 -6.75
C PRO A 263 -41.09 -9.39 -6.12
N ALA A 264 -41.58 -9.25 -4.89
CA ALA A 264 -41.43 -8.02 -4.10
C ALA A 264 -40.10 -7.98 -3.33
N ASN A 265 -39.50 -9.16 -3.11
CA ASN A 265 -38.20 -9.32 -2.48
C ASN A 265 -37.24 -10.03 -3.46
N THR A 266 -36.07 -9.42 -3.67
CA THR A 266 -35.02 -9.94 -4.57
C THR A 266 -34.04 -10.89 -3.89
N ARG A 267 -34.09 -11.01 -2.56
CA ARG A 267 -33.20 -11.86 -1.77
C ARG A 267 -33.46 -13.34 -2.08
N VAL A 268 -32.38 -14.05 -2.37
CA VAL A 268 -32.34 -15.50 -2.54
C VAL A 268 -31.51 -16.11 -1.43
N VAL A 269 -32.02 -17.15 -0.79
CA VAL A 269 -31.30 -17.90 0.25
C VAL A 269 -31.26 -19.38 -0.13
N VAL A 270 -30.07 -19.97 -0.10
CA VAL A 270 -29.82 -21.37 -0.39
C VAL A 270 -29.34 -22.05 0.88
N ARG A 271 -29.97 -23.16 1.25
CA ARG A 271 -29.66 -23.91 2.48
C ARG A 271 -29.44 -25.38 2.19
N GLY A 272 -28.52 -25.98 2.93
CA GLY A 272 -28.19 -27.40 2.92
C GLY A 272 -27.54 -27.82 4.23
N GLU A 273 -27.20 -29.10 4.35
CA GLU A 273 -26.41 -29.56 5.50
C GLU A 273 -25.02 -28.91 5.46
N GLY A 274 -24.72 -28.05 6.45
CA GLY A 274 -23.47 -27.28 6.49
C GLY A 274 -23.35 -26.20 5.41
N ILE A 275 -24.43 -25.88 4.69
CA ILE A 275 -24.42 -24.94 3.55
C ILE A 275 -25.39 -23.79 3.81
N TYR A 276 -24.90 -22.57 3.66
CA TYR A 276 -25.68 -21.34 3.64
C TYR A 276 -25.11 -20.39 2.60
N ALA A 277 -25.89 -20.00 1.61
CA ALA A 277 -25.50 -19.01 0.60
C ALA A 277 -26.65 -18.03 0.34
N GLU A 278 -26.30 -16.78 0.04
CA GLU A 278 -27.28 -15.71 -0.13
C GLU A 278 -26.83 -14.74 -1.22
N ALA A 279 -27.78 -14.24 -2.01
CA ALA A 279 -27.54 -13.25 -3.06
C ALA A 279 -28.82 -12.47 -3.37
N ASP A 280 -28.66 -11.34 -4.07
CA ASP A 280 -29.78 -10.61 -4.68
C ASP A 280 -29.99 -11.03 -6.14
N ALA A 281 -31.24 -11.35 -6.48
CA ALA A 281 -31.64 -11.68 -7.85
C ALA A 281 -31.76 -10.41 -8.71
N GLN A 282 -31.27 -10.48 -9.95
CA GLN A 282 -31.31 -9.37 -10.90
C GLN A 282 -32.52 -9.48 -11.83
N LYS A 283 -33.18 -8.34 -12.13
CA LYS A 283 -34.34 -8.27 -13.05
C LYS A 283 -33.94 -8.35 -14.53
N THR A 284 -33.30 -9.42 -14.94
CA THR A 284 -32.83 -9.62 -16.31
C THR A 284 -32.85 -11.09 -16.69
N LYS A 285 -32.89 -11.40 -17.99
CA LYS A 285 -32.78 -12.77 -18.47
C LYS A 285 -31.30 -13.17 -18.50
N PRO A 286 -30.90 -14.31 -17.91
CA PRO A 286 -29.51 -14.74 -17.90
C PRO A 286 -28.96 -14.94 -19.32
N HIS A 287 -27.72 -14.50 -19.56
CA HIS A 287 -26.93 -14.83 -20.75
C HIS A 287 -25.83 -15.82 -20.37
N GLY A 288 -25.99 -17.10 -20.74
CA GLY A 288 -24.87 -18.07 -20.81
C GLY A 288 -24.25 -18.58 -19.49
N ARG A 289 -24.87 -18.40 -18.32
CA ARG A 289 -24.24 -18.73 -17.01
C ARG A 289 -24.51 -20.13 -16.41
N CYS A 290 -25.11 -21.06 -17.16
CA CYS A 290 -25.33 -22.44 -16.69
C CYS A 290 -24.18 -23.41 -16.96
N LYS A 291 -22.95 -22.91 -17.09
CA LYS A 291 -21.75 -23.73 -17.21
C LYS A 291 -21.00 -23.68 -15.88
N PRO A 292 -20.31 -24.77 -15.46
CA PRO A 292 -19.27 -24.66 -14.44
C PRO A 292 -18.44 -23.41 -14.68
N PRO A 293 -18.07 -22.65 -13.63
CA PRO A 293 -16.94 -21.75 -13.74
C PRO A 293 -15.84 -22.61 -14.33
N ASP A 294 -15.41 -22.27 -15.54
CA ASP A 294 -14.27 -22.97 -16.11
C ASP A 294 -13.16 -22.84 -15.05
N LYS A 295 -12.53 -23.95 -14.64
CA LYS A 295 -11.40 -23.87 -13.71
C LYS A 295 -10.24 -23.06 -14.34
N ASN A 296 -10.34 -22.85 -15.66
CA ASN A 296 -9.55 -21.95 -16.47
C ASN A 296 -10.31 -20.66 -16.90
N ALA A 297 -11.59 -20.48 -16.53
CA ALA A 297 -12.26 -19.18 -16.63
C ALA A 297 -11.57 -18.23 -15.67
N PRO A 298 -11.50 -16.95 -16.06
CA PRO A 298 -10.74 -16.00 -15.31
C PRO A 298 -11.23 -15.93 -13.87
N ALA A 299 -10.25 -15.91 -12.97
CA ALA A 299 -10.39 -15.56 -11.57
C ALA A 299 -11.49 -14.52 -11.38
N THR A 300 -12.33 -14.71 -10.37
CA THR A 300 -12.94 -13.57 -9.69
C THR A 300 -11.84 -12.55 -9.44
N ALA A 301 -11.98 -11.35 -10.01
CA ALA A 301 -11.06 -10.25 -9.77
C ALA A 301 -10.84 -10.11 -8.25
N PRO A 302 -9.63 -9.75 -7.80
CA PRO A 302 -9.38 -9.67 -6.37
C PRO A 302 -10.36 -8.66 -5.78
N GLN A 303 -11.00 -9.06 -4.69
CA GLN A 303 -11.99 -8.22 -4.03
C GLN A 303 -11.27 -7.28 -3.07
N VAL A 304 -11.84 -6.10 -2.88
CA VAL A 304 -11.35 -5.12 -1.91
C VAL A 304 -12.39 -4.93 -0.83
N VAL A 305 -11.96 -5.03 0.42
CA VAL A 305 -12.74 -4.66 1.60
C VAL A 305 -12.04 -3.50 2.27
N CYS A 306 -12.75 -2.39 2.44
CA CYS A 306 -12.27 -1.22 3.17
C CYS A 306 -13.11 -1.04 4.43
N VAL A 307 -12.45 -0.82 5.57
CA VAL A 307 -13.11 -0.64 6.86
C VAL A 307 -12.52 0.57 7.59
N ASN A 308 -13.39 1.26 8.31
CA ASN A 308 -13.00 2.18 9.38
C ASN A 308 -13.09 1.42 10.71
N GLY A 309 -12.10 1.56 11.56
CA GLY A 309 -12.07 0.92 12.87
C GLY A 309 -11.16 1.65 13.86
N GLU A 310 -11.01 1.07 15.04
CA GLU A 310 -10.09 1.53 16.07
C GLU A 310 -9.23 0.35 16.54
N THR A 311 -7.96 0.59 16.82
CA THR A 311 -7.11 -0.41 17.47
C THR A 311 -7.51 -0.58 18.93
N GLY A 312 -7.20 -1.75 19.51
CA GLY A 312 -7.25 -1.94 20.96
C GLY A 312 -6.16 -1.14 21.70
N ASP A 313 -6.22 -1.16 23.03
CA ASP A 313 -5.18 -0.56 23.89
C ASP A 313 -3.77 -1.13 23.64
N ASP A 314 -3.71 -2.35 23.12
CA ASP A 314 -2.50 -3.04 22.68
C ASP A 314 -1.96 -2.55 21.31
N GLY A 315 -2.64 -1.60 20.67
CA GLY A 315 -2.29 -1.08 19.35
C GLY A 315 -2.66 -2.02 18.20
N ILE A 316 -3.51 -3.04 18.44
CA ILE A 316 -3.84 -4.05 17.44
C ILE A 316 -5.23 -3.80 16.85
N GLY A 317 -5.33 -3.83 15.52
CA GLY A 317 -6.58 -3.88 14.76
C GLY A 317 -6.58 -5.06 13.79
N ALA A 318 -7.75 -5.54 13.40
CA ALA A 318 -7.87 -6.67 12.47
C ALA A 318 -8.97 -6.44 11.45
N ILE A 319 -8.76 -6.93 10.24
CA ILE A 319 -9.72 -6.86 9.14
C ILE A 319 -9.91 -8.27 8.60
N PRO A 320 -11.03 -8.94 8.93
CA PRO A 320 -11.32 -10.26 8.39
C PRO A 320 -11.72 -10.16 6.92
N VAL A 321 -11.27 -11.13 6.12
CA VAL A 321 -11.68 -11.29 4.71
C VAL A 321 -11.95 -12.76 4.38
N PRO A 322 -12.89 -13.05 3.47
CA PRO A 322 -13.26 -14.41 3.10
C PRO A 322 -12.27 -15.06 2.09
N GLY A 323 -10.98 -14.73 2.15
CA GLY A 323 -9.99 -15.31 1.25
C GLY A 323 -8.57 -14.80 1.45
N GLY A 324 -7.64 -15.34 0.65
CA GLY A 324 -6.21 -15.11 0.77
C GLY A 324 -5.85 -13.64 0.56
N THR A 325 -5.36 -12.99 1.61
CA THR A 325 -4.88 -11.61 1.52
C THR A 325 -3.60 -11.52 0.69
N VAL A 326 -3.54 -10.55 -0.21
CA VAL A 326 -2.37 -10.34 -1.09
C VAL A 326 -1.80 -8.94 -0.98
N PHE A 327 -2.64 -7.97 -0.65
CA PHE A 327 -2.21 -6.60 -0.45
C PHE A 327 -3.11 -5.95 0.59
N ALA A 328 -2.55 -5.17 1.50
CA ALA A 328 -3.33 -4.32 2.38
C ALA A 328 -2.62 -2.99 2.60
N PHE A 329 -3.40 -1.96 2.88
CA PHE A 329 -2.89 -0.69 3.38
C PHE A 329 -3.76 -0.19 4.52
N ALA A 330 -3.14 0.54 5.43
CA ALA A 330 -3.79 1.15 6.57
C ALA A 330 -3.33 2.60 6.70
N TYR A 331 -4.31 3.49 6.88
CA TYR A 331 -4.10 4.85 7.35
C TYR A 331 -4.56 4.92 8.79
N VAL A 332 -3.68 5.31 9.70
CA VAL A 332 -3.89 5.33 11.14
C VAL A 332 -3.75 6.77 11.63
N ARG A 333 -4.66 7.18 12.50
CA ARG A 333 -4.73 8.53 13.05
C ARG A 333 -4.99 8.51 14.56
N GLY A 334 -4.09 9.17 15.29
CA GLY A 334 -4.29 9.59 16.67
C GLY A 334 -4.62 11.09 16.78
N VAL A 335 -4.62 11.61 18.01
CA VAL A 335 -4.98 13.01 18.30
C VAL A 335 -4.08 14.01 17.56
N ALA A 336 -2.77 13.75 17.51
CA ALA A 336 -1.77 14.64 16.92
C ALA A 336 -0.82 13.96 15.92
N VAL A 337 -1.01 12.66 15.67
CA VAL A 337 -0.10 11.85 14.84
C VAL A 337 -0.87 11.07 13.79
N ARG A 338 -0.27 10.93 12.62
CA ARG A 338 -0.78 10.18 11.48
C ARG A 338 0.30 9.21 11.01
N GLY A 339 -0.13 8.07 10.49
CA GLY A 339 0.77 7.16 9.81
C GLY A 339 0.02 6.41 8.72
N ALA A 340 0.73 6.07 7.66
CA ALA A 340 0.25 5.16 6.63
C ALA A 340 1.24 4.00 6.55
N ASN A 341 0.74 2.79 6.36
CA ASN A 341 1.58 1.68 5.92
C ASN A 341 0.82 0.81 4.93
N TYR A 342 1.57 0.05 4.16
CA TYR A 342 1.06 -0.94 3.24
C TYR A 342 1.95 -2.19 3.31
N THR A 343 1.36 -3.33 3.04
CA THR A 343 2.09 -4.58 2.94
C THR A 343 1.56 -5.36 1.77
N TYR A 344 2.49 -5.88 1.01
CA TYR A 344 2.25 -6.66 -0.18
C TYR A 344 2.88 -8.03 0.00
N TYR A 345 2.15 -9.08 -0.37
CA TYR A 345 2.65 -10.43 -0.41
C TYR A 345 2.53 -11.00 -1.83
N SER A 346 3.66 -11.42 -2.38
CA SER A 346 3.72 -12.27 -3.55
C SER A 346 4.79 -13.33 -3.35
N PRO A 347 4.46 -14.62 -3.53
CA PRO A 347 5.48 -15.68 -3.48
C PRO A 347 6.36 -15.72 -4.73
N TYR A 348 6.15 -14.83 -5.71
CA TYR A 348 6.82 -14.86 -7.01
C TYR A 348 7.71 -13.64 -7.22
N GLN A 349 8.83 -13.80 -7.94
CA GLN A 349 9.82 -12.75 -8.14
C GLN A 349 9.63 -11.95 -9.44
N ILE A 350 8.74 -12.40 -10.33
CA ILE A 350 8.54 -11.85 -11.68
C ILE A 350 7.08 -11.45 -11.86
N SER A 351 6.84 -10.23 -12.37
CA SER A 351 5.49 -9.75 -12.71
C SER A 351 5.17 -9.89 -14.20
N LEU A 352 3.87 -10.00 -14.53
CA LEU A 352 3.36 -10.03 -15.91
C LEU A 352 3.36 -8.64 -16.58
N VAL A 353 3.28 -7.57 -15.78
CA VAL A 353 3.17 -6.18 -16.24
C VAL A 353 4.08 -5.29 -15.41
N GLY A 354 4.64 -4.24 -15.99
CA GLY A 354 5.33 -3.17 -15.28
C GLY A 354 4.48 -1.90 -15.24
N LEU A 355 4.52 -1.19 -14.12
CA LEU A 355 4.03 0.18 -14.02
C LEU A 355 5.24 1.11 -14.07
N VAL A 356 5.25 2.10 -14.96
CA VAL A 356 6.39 2.95 -15.30
C VAL A 356 6.00 4.42 -15.22
N ALA A 357 6.31 5.09 -14.12
CA ALA A 357 5.96 6.50 -13.91
C ALA A 357 6.98 7.44 -14.58
N ARG A 358 6.50 8.39 -15.38
CA ARG A 358 7.27 9.42 -16.09
C ARG A 358 6.82 10.80 -15.64
N GLN A 359 7.74 11.60 -15.10
CA GLN A 359 7.45 12.88 -14.43
C GLN A 359 6.57 13.85 -15.24
N ASN A 360 6.81 13.99 -16.53
CA ASN A 360 6.15 14.98 -17.38
C ASN A 360 4.93 14.44 -18.15
N ALA A 361 4.61 13.15 -18.03
CA ALA A 361 3.59 12.51 -18.87
C ALA A 361 2.51 11.78 -18.06
N GLY A 362 2.92 10.91 -17.13
CA GLY A 362 1.99 10.03 -16.41
C GLY A 362 2.63 8.69 -16.08
N VAL A 363 1.82 7.65 -15.90
CA VAL A 363 2.28 6.29 -15.64
C VAL A 363 1.97 5.40 -16.82
N TYR A 364 3.01 4.82 -17.42
CA TYR A 364 2.85 3.78 -18.41
C TYR A 364 2.56 2.44 -17.75
N VAL A 365 1.57 1.74 -18.28
CA VAL A 365 1.36 0.31 -18.03
C VAL A 365 1.99 -0.43 -19.20
N VAL A 366 3.06 -1.19 -18.95
CA VAL A 366 3.86 -1.86 -19.97
C VAL A 366 3.84 -3.37 -19.79
N HIS A 367 3.72 -4.12 -20.89
CA HIS A 367 3.88 -5.57 -20.83
C HIS A 367 5.32 -5.95 -20.43
N SER A 368 5.47 -7.01 -19.64
CA SER A 368 6.77 -7.55 -19.19
C SER A 368 7.82 -7.76 -20.30
N LYS A 369 7.42 -8.08 -21.55
CA LYS A 369 8.32 -8.29 -22.69
C LYS A 369 9.08 -7.02 -23.10
N LEU A 370 8.54 -5.85 -22.80
CA LEU A 370 9.16 -4.55 -23.10
C LEU A 370 10.20 -4.12 -22.04
N ILE A 371 10.40 -4.95 -21.00
CA ILE A 371 11.28 -4.65 -19.88
C ILE A 371 12.51 -5.55 -19.96
N GLN A 372 13.68 -4.97 -20.26
CA GLN A 372 14.91 -5.73 -20.53
C GLN A 372 16.04 -5.35 -19.56
N SER A 373 16.88 -6.31 -19.19
CA SER A 373 18.15 -5.99 -18.52
C SER A 373 19.24 -5.72 -19.55
N ALA A 374 20.16 -4.81 -19.23
CA ALA A 374 21.35 -4.54 -20.04
C ALA A 374 22.31 -5.75 -20.17
N THR A 375 22.15 -6.79 -19.34
CA THR A 375 23.07 -7.93 -19.24
C THR A 375 22.42 -9.28 -19.56
N SER A 376 21.48 -9.30 -20.50
CA SER A 376 20.82 -10.47 -21.13
C SER A 376 20.05 -11.46 -20.24
N THR A 377 20.17 -11.37 -18.92
CA THR A 377 19.26 -12.02 -17.98
C THR A 377 18.10 -11.09 -17.71
N SER A 378 16.88 -11.48 -18.06
CA SER A 378 15.71 -10.63 -17.87
C SER A 378 15.44 -10.39 -16.37
N LEU A 379 16.04 -9.35 -15.81
CA LEU A 379 15.79 -8.94 -14.43
C LEU A 379 14.36 -8.43 -14.20
N CYS A 380 13.58 -8.22 -15.26
CA CYS A 380 12.26 -7.62 -15.17
C CYS A 380 11.14 -8.28 -16.02
N GLY A 381 11.35 -9.50 -16.55
CA GLY A 381 10.29 -10.24 -17.23
C GLY A 381 10.80 -11.36 -18.16
N CYS A 382 10.28 -12.58 -18.02
CA CYS A 382 10.61 -13.69 -18.92
C CYS A 382 10.22 -13.37 -20.38
N ASP A 383 11.17 -13.46 -21.31
CA ASP A 383 10.91 -13.37 -22.75
C ASP A 383 10.35 -14.72 -23.24
N ASP A 384 9.03 -14.88 -23.16
CA ASP A 384 8.35 -16.02 -23.74
C ASP A 384 7.51 -15.55 -24.95
N PRO A 385 7.99 -15.77 -26.18
CA PRO A 385 7.32 -15.31 -27.40
C PRO A 385 5.97 -16.00 -27.67
N GLY A 386 5.58 -17.00 -26.87
CA GLY A 386 4.29 -17.71 -26.98
C GLY A 386 3.19 -17.25 -26.02
N VAL A 387 3.43 -16.25 -25.17
CA VAL A 387 2.47 -15.88 -24.10
C VAL A 387 1.26 -15.15 -24.67
N SER A 388 0.11 -15.78 -24.48
CA SER A 388 -1.23 -15.27 -24.77
C SER A 388 -1.50 -13.95 -24.02
N ALA A 389 -2.31 -13.08 -24.63
CA ALA A 389 -2.63 -11.75 -24.10
C ALA A 389 -2.91 -11.72 -22.59
N LEU A 390 -2.44 -10.66 -21.91
CA LEU A 390 -2.63 -10.46 -20.48
C LEU A 390 -3.99 -9.82 -20.21
N GLY A 391 -4.75 -10.34 -19.26
CA GLY A 391 -5.97 -9.72 -18.75
C GLY A 391 -5.65 -8.81 -17.56
N LEU A 392 -5.79 -7.50 -17.74
CA LEU A 392 -5.76 -6.52 -16.66
C LEU A 392 -7.16 -6.42 -16.03
N ARG A 393 -7.36 -7.00 -14.85
CA ARG A 393 -8.69 -7.10 -14.21
C ARG A 393 -9.14 -5.81 -13.54
N TYR A 394 -8.21 -5.10 -12.92
CA TYR A 394 -8.47 -3.86 -12.19
C TYR A 394 -7.24 -2.97 -12.28
N ILE A 395 -7.45 -1.71 -12.63
CA ILE A 395 -6.53 -0.63 -12.30
C ILE A 395 -7.29 0.34 -11.43
N GLY A 396 -6.71 0.70 -10.30
CA GLY A 396 -7.22 1.77 -9.46
C GLY A 396 -6.10 2.60 -8.87
N VAL A 397 -6.47 3.81 -8.48
CA VAL A 397 -5.60 4.70 -7.73
C VAL A 397 -6.05 4.77 -6.28
N PHE A 398 -5.09 4.85 -5.37
CA PHE A 398 -5.35 5.11 -3.96
C PHE A 398 -5.08 6.56 -3.64
N LEU A 399 -6.06 7.28 -3.08
CA LEU A 399 -6.00 8.72 -2.81
C LEU A 399 -5.72 9.09 -1.34
N GLY A 400 -5.27 8.16 -0.48
CA GLY A 400 -5.07 8.44 0.96
C GLY A 400 -6.33 8.26 1.82
N GLY A 401 -7.09 7.19 1.56
CA GLY A 401 -8.33 6.86 2.28
C GLY A 401 -9.47 6.40 1.38
N LYS A 402 -9.27 6.41 0.06
CA LYS A 402 -10.24 5.92 -0.91
C LYS A 402 -9.52 5.32 -2.11
N THR A 403 -10.04 4.22 -2.62
CA THR A 403 -9.66 3.66 -3.91
C THR A 403 -10.62 4.16 -4.99
N VAL A 404 -10.10 4.54 -6.15
CA VAL A 404 -10.87 4.94 -7.32
C VAL A 404 -10.48 4.03 -8.48
N PRO A 405 -11.41 3.22 -9.01
CA PRO A 405 -11.14 2.42 -10.19
C PRO A 405 -10.93 3.34 -11.40
N LEU A 406 -9.85 3.12 -12.14
CA LEU A 406 -9.59 3.73 -13.43
C LEU A 406 -10.01 2.81 -14.58
N VAL A 407 -9.76 1.50 -14.44
CA VAL A 407 -10.13 0.50 -15.44
C VAL A 407 -10.63 -0.77 -14.77
N GLN A 408 -11.62 -1.41 -15.38
CA GLN A 408 -12.05 -2.76 -15.04
C GLN A 408 -12.01 -3.63 -16.29
N SER A 409 -11.36 -4.79 -16.20
CA SER A 409 -11.30 -5.82 -17.26
C SER A 409 -10.83 -5.35 -18.64
N ALA A 410 -9.57 -4.96 -18.75
CA ALA A 410 -8.89 -4.70 -20.02
C ALA A 410 -7.96 -5.87 -20.42
N THR A 411 -7.56 -5.94 -21.69
CA THR A 411 -6.61 -6.94 -22.19
C THR A 411 -5.38 -6.24 -22.77
N ILE A 412 -4.20 -6.49 -22.23
CA ILE A 412 -2.91 -6.00 -22.71
C ILE A 412 -2.28 -7.08 -23.59
N ASN A 413 -2.16 -6.80 -24.89
CA ASN A 413 -1.50 -7.69 -25.85
C ASN A 413 -0.26 -6.97 -26.41
N PRO A 414 0.94 -7.60 -26.36
CA PRO A 414 2.16 -6.97 -26.86
C PRO A 414 2.15 -6.72 -28.37
N GLY A 415 1.27 -7.38 -29.13
CA GLY A 415 1.15 -7.27 -30.59
C GLY A 415 -0.02 -6.42 -31.11
N SER A 416 -0.90 -5.89 -30.24
CA SER A 416 -2.03 -5.04 -30.67
C SER A 416 -2.10 -3.75 -29.86
N SER A 417 -2.67 -2.69 -30.43
CA SER A 417 -3.02 -1.48 -29.69
C SER A 417 -3.94 -1.87 -28.53
N VAL A 418 -3.64 -1.42 -27.32
CA VAL A 418 -4.55 -1.64 -26.20
C VAL A 418 -5.76 -0.73 -26.38
N ASP A 419 -6.96 -1.28 -26.41
CA ASP A 419 -8.20 -0.50 -26.47
C ASP A 419 -8.53 0.04 -25.08
N PHE A 420 -7.90 1.16 -24.72
CA PHE A 420 -8.25 1.97 -23.55
C PHE A 420 -8.81 3.33 -24.00
N ASN A 421 -9.63 3.36 -25.05
CA ASN A 421 -10.08 4.59 -25.72
C ASN A 421 -10.74 5.64 -24.79
N GLU A 422 -11.04 5.32 -23.52
CA GLU A 422 -11.55 6.26 -22.51
C GLU A 422 -10.54 6.70 -21.43
N VAL A 423 -9.38 6.04 -21.26
CA VAL A 423 -8.48 6.26 -20.11
C VAL A 423 -7.07 6.69 -20.51
N CYS A 424 -6.55 6.17 -21.62
CA CYS A 424 -5.21 6.47 -22.10
C CYS A 424 -5.35 7.41 -23.30
N ASN A 425 -5.42 8.72 -23.04
CA ASN A 425 -5.49 9.74 -24.09
C ASN A 425 -4.50 9.39 -25.22
N GLN A 426 -4.99 9.42 -26.45
CA GLN A 426 -4.25 9.01 -27.65
C GLN A 426 -2.84 9.60 -27.67
N ASP A 427 -1.84 8.72 -27.58
CA ASP A 427 -0.54 8.93 -28.23
C ASP A 427 -0.06 7.59 -28.79
N SER A 428 0.11 7.57 -30.11
CA SER A 428 0.20 6.42 -31.00
C SER A 428 1.59 5.75 -31.03
N LEU A 429 2.21 5.50 -29.87
CA LEU A 429 3.58 5.00 -29.85
C LEU A 429 3.75 3.77 -28.93
N SER A 430 3.54 2.61 -29.57
CA SER A 430 4.06 1.25 -29.29
C SER A 430 3.04 0.18 -28.88
N SER A 431 3.13 -0.97 -29.55
CA SER A 431 2.35 -2.18 -29.29
C SER A 431 2.62 -2.69 -27.87
N GLY A 432 1.59 -2.88 -27.04
CA GLY A 432 1.73 -3.46 -25.69
C GLY A 432 1.95 -2.50 -24.51
N ALA A 433 1.78 -1.19 -24.68
CA ALA A 433 1.83 -0.20 -23.60
C ALA A 433 0.63 0.78 -23.63
N CYS A 434 0.24 1.32 -22.47
CA CYS A 434 -0.69 2.47 -22.36
C CYS A 434 -0.12 3.53 -21.42
N LEU A 435 -0.32 4.82 -21.72
CA LEU A 435 -0.04 5.94 -20.83
C LEU A 435 -1.31 6.36 -20.06
N ILE A 436 -1.26 6.32 -18.73
CA ILE A 436 -2.25 6.94 -17.87
C ILE A 436 -1.71 8.33 -17.48
N PRO A 437 -2.28 9.43 -18.00
CA PRO A 437 -1.75 10.77 -17.75
C PRO A 437 -1.89 11.18 -16.28
N TRP A 438 -0.99 12.03 -15.78
CA TRP A 438 -1.03 12.51 -14.39
C TRP A 438 -2.35 13.18 -14.02
N SER A 439 -3.05 13.81 -14.97
CA SER A 439 -4.37 14.40 -14.74
C SER A 439 -5.43 13.39 -14.32
N PHE A 440 -5.32 12.13 -14.73
CA PHE A 440 -6.25 11.04 -14.36
C PHE A 440 -5.90 10.45 -13.00
N ILE A 441 -4.61 10.46 -12.66
CA ILE A 441 -4.07 9.93 -11.41
C ILE A 441 -4.25 10.95 -10.27
N GLY A 442 -4.17 12.24 -10.59
CA GLY A 442 -4.31 13.33 -9.63
C GLY A 442 -3.29 13.23 -8.49
N ARG A 443 -3.78 13.30 -7.25
CA ARG A 443 -2.96 13.23 -6.03
C ARG A 443 -2.84 11.82 -5.45
N ALA A 444 -2.96 10.80 -6.29
CA ALA A 444 -2.86 9.43 -5.84
C ALA A 444 -1.51 9.12 -5.19
N LYS A 445 -1.58 8.28 -4.17
CA LYS A 445 -0.49 7.77 -3.35
C LYS A 445 0.10 6.49 -3.96
N PHE A 446 -0.77 5.61 -4.42
CA PHE A 446 -0.41 4.41 -5.18
C PHE A 446 -1.24 4.29 -6.45
N LEU A 447 -0.64 3.65 -7.45
CA LEU A 447 -1.35 2.98 -8.52
C LEU A 447 -1.33 1.47 -8.22
N ILE A 448 -2.50 0.84 -8.27
CA ILE A 448 -2.68 -0.59 -8.01
C ILE A 448 -3.22 -1.22 -9.29
N ALA A 449 -2.48 -2.19 -9.83
CA ALA A 449 -2.87 -2.96 -11.00
C ALA A 449 -2.99 -4.44 -10.63
N THR A 450 -4.15 -5.04 -10.86
CA THR A 450 -4.38 -6.47 -10.67
C THR A 450 -4.41 -7.12 -12.04
N VAL A 451 -3.52 -8.08 -12.26
CA VAL A 451 -3.33 -8.70 -13.55
C VAL A 451 -3.55 -10.19 -13.45
N GLU A 452 -4.05 -10.76 -14.53
CA GLU A 452 -4.24 -12.18 -14.71
C GLU A 452 -3.79 -12.56 -16.11
N ARG A 453 -3.14 -13.71 -16.25
CA ARG A 453 -2.81 -14.27 -17.55
C ARG A 453 -4.05 -14.92 -18.17
N ASN A 454 -4.31 -14.68 -19.46
CA ASN A 454 -5.32 -15.48 -20.16
C ASN A 454 -4.87 -16.95 -20.20
N SER A 455 -5.74 -17.86 -19.77
CA SER A 455 -5.48 -19.30 -19.57
C SER A 455 -5.33 -20.10 -20.87
N GLN A 456 -5.45 -19.47 -22.04
CA GLN A 456 -5.38 -20.14 -23.34
C GLN A 456 -3.96 -20.42 -23.87
N GLY A 457 -2.92 -20.22 -23.06
CA GLY A 457 -1.53 -20.53 -23.41
C GLY A 457 -0.89 -21.53 -22.46
N ASP A 458 0.09 -22.28 -22.97
CA ASP A 458 0.94 -23.14 -22.15
C ASP A 458 1.51 -22.36 -20.95
N PRO A 459 1.76 -23.01 -19.79
CA PRO A 459 2.51 -22.39 -18.70
C PRO A 459 3.79 -21.74 -19.25
N PRO A 460 4.15 -20.52 -18.81
CA PRO A 460 5.32 -19.87 -19.38
C PRO A 460 6.54 -20.74 -19.11
N LYS A 461 7.44 -20.85 -20.08
CA LYS A 461 8.63 -21.73 -19.97
C LYS A 461 9.52 -21.42 -18.76
N CYS A 462 9.33 -20.26 -18.14
CA CYS A 462 10.11 -19.78 -17.01
C CYS A 462 9.63 -20.22 -15.62
N ASN A 463 8.61 -21.08 -15.48
CA ASN A 463 8.17 -21.68 -14.19
C ASN A 463 7.96 -20.72 -12.98
N GLY A 464 7.92 -19.40 -13.21
CA GLY A 464 7.96 -18.40 -12.13
C GLY A 464 7.18 -17.12 -12.42
N ILE A 465 6.45 -17.06 -13.55
CA ILE A 465 5.50 -15.98 -13.77
C ILE A 465 4.15 -16.42 -13.21
N PRO A 466 3.58 -15.71 -12.23
CA PRO A 466 2.32 -16.13 -11.63
C PRO A 466 1.16 -15.98 -12.60
N GLN A 467 0.14 -16.83 -12.42
CA GLN A 467 -1.11 -16.71 -13.18
C GLN A 467 -1.87 -15.42 -12.83
N ARG A 468 -1.68 -14.90 -11.61
CA ARG A 468 -2.32 -13.70 -11.06
C ARG A 468 -1.30 -12.90 -10.28
N ASP A 469 -1.34 -11.58 -10.38
CA ASP A 469 -0.42 -10.71 -9.64
C ASP A 469 -1.12 -9.39 -9.27
N VAL A 470 -0.65 -8.76 -8.19
CA VAL A 470 -1.08 -7.40 -7.81
C VAL A 470 0.15 -6.52 -7.77
N ILE A 471 0.24 -5.60 -8.71
CA ILE A 471 1.36 -4.67 -8.81
C ILE A 471 0.95 -3.38 -8.14
N VAL A 472 1.73 -2.99 -7.13
CA VAL A 472 1.55 -1.71 -6.43
C VAL A 472 2.74 -0.84 -6.76
N MET A 473 2.45 0.31 -7.36
CA MET A 473 3.44 1.34 -7.62
C MET A 473 3.19 2.53 -6.69
N PRO A 474 4.12 2.85 -5.78
CA PRO A 474 4.08 4.14 -5.11
C PRO A 474 4.29 5.23 -6.15
N LEU A 475 3.43 6.24 -6.13
CA LEU A 475 3.53 7.39 -7.01
C LEU A 475 4.27 8.49 -6.27
N THR A 476 5.25 9.09 -6.93
CA THR A 476 6.10 10.10 -6.30
C THR A 476 5.43 11.43 -6.15
N GLY A 477 5.66 12.03 -4.97
CA GLY A 477 4.81 13.07 -4.41
C GLY A 477 3.66 12.51 -3.54
N GLY A 478 3.50 11.18 -3.52
CA GLY A 478 2.41 10.50 -2.83
C GLY A 478 2.72 10.13 -1.39
N LEU A 479 3.73 9.28 -1.16
CA LEU A 479 3.99 8.74 0.17
C LEU A 479 5.33 9.19 0.73
N PRO A 480 5.31 9.85 1.90
CA PRO A 480 6.51 10.10 2.68
C PRO A 480 7.23 8.77 3.03
N PRO A 481 8.56 8.74 3.13
CA PRO A 481 9.31 7.54 3.52
C PRO A 481 8.81 6.93 4.83
N LEU A 482 8.48 5.63 4.81
CA LEU A 482 8.01 4.90 5.98
C LEU A 482 9.15 4.37 6.87
N TYR A 483 10.38 4.76 6.57
CA TYR A 483 11.59 4.34 7.24
C TYR A 483 12.38 5.55 7.73
N GLU A 484 13.33 5.28 8.63
CA GLU A 484 14.19 6.31 9.22
C GLU A 484 15.12 6.92 8.17
N ILE A 485 15.22 8.24 8.18
CA ILE A 485 16.18 9.00 7.38
C ILE A 485 17.25 9.53 8.33
N HIS A 486 18.50 9.26 7.99
CA HIS A 486 19.66 9.75 8.74
C HIS A 486 20.59 10.53 7.82
N PHE A 487 20.76 11.82 8.11
CA PHE A 487 21.68 12.71 7.40
C PHE A 487 22.64 13.38 8.38
N ALA A 488 23.94 13.37 8.07
CA ALA A 488 24.99 13.81 8.98
C ALA A 488 26.10 14.54 8.22
N THR A 489 26.37 15.80 8.59
CA THR A 489 27.42 16.62 7.94
C THR A 489 28.82 16.32 8.46
N TRP A 490 28.93 15.74 9.66
CA TRP A 490 30.21 15.35 10.25
C TRP A 490 30.90 14.18 9.51
N LYS A 491 30.15 13.44 8.68
CA LYS A 491 30.68 12.36 7.83
C LYS A 491 31.74 12.85 6.83
N ARG A 492 31.86 14.16 6.60
CA ARG A 492 32.92 14.74 5.77
C ARG A 492 34.33 14.57 6.35
N TRP A 493 34.46 14.27 7.64
CA TRP A 493 35.77 14.24 8.33
C TRP A 493 35.97 13.08 9.30
N THR A 494 34.90 12.37 9.73
CA THR A 494 35.01 11.19 10.60
C THR A 494 33.99 10.13 10.21
N ASP A 495 34.37 8.86 10.36
CA ASP A 495 33.48 7.71 10.14
C ASP A 495 32.55 7.44 11.34
N LYS A 496 32.86 8.03 12.50
CA LYS A 496 32.12 7.84 13.74
C LYS A 496 31.54 9.14 14.25
N ARG A 497 30.30 9.05 14.77
CA ARG A 497 29.58 10.15 15.39
C ARG A 497 30.42 10.80 16.51
N PRO A 498 30.67 12.11 16.47
CA PRO A 498 31.53 12.78 17.44
C PRO A 498 30.75 13.18 18.69
N GLU A 499 30.33 12.19 19.50
CA GLU A 499 29.42 12.44 20.63
C GLU A 499 29.96 13.46 21.66
N ALA A 500 31.28 13.47 21.90
CA ALA A 500 31.94 14.42 22.80
C ALA A 500 31.83 15.89 22.33
N LEU A 501 31.44 16.12 21.08
CA LEU A 501 31.31 17.44 20.47
C LEU A 501 29.85 17.92 20.40
N ALA A 502 28.87 17.14 20.86
CA ALA A 502 27.47 17.54 20.85
C ALA A 502 27.25 18.75 21.77
N VAL A 503 26.73 19.85 21.22
CA VAL A 503 26.54 21.12 21.94
C VAL A 503 25.09 21.57 22.03
N SER A 504 24.19 21.00 21.22
CA SER A 504 22.77 21.35 21.24
C SER A 504 21.92 20.23 20.62
N HIS A 505 20.69 20.08 21.10
CA HIS A 505 19.72 19.10 20.62
C HIS A 505 18.31 19.69 20.60
N ALA A 506 17.56 19.41 19.54
CA ALA A 506 16.16 19.80 19.42
C ALA A 506 15.34 18.66 18.79
N SER A 507 14.06 18.58 19.16
CA SER A 507 13.12 17.62 18.62
C SER A 507 11.81 18.31 18.28
N ALA A 508 11.19 17.94 17.17
CA ALA A 508 9.90 18.47 16.75
C ALA A 508 9.05 17.40 16.04
N LEU A 509 7.73 17.55 16.16
CA LEU A 509 6.79 16.84 15.31
C LEU A 509 6.59 17.64 14.01
N ALA A 510 6.68 16.96 12.88
CA ALA A 510 6.47 17.55 11.56
C ALA A 510 5.56 16.66 10.72
N ASP A 511 4.58 17.25 10.05
CA ASP A 511 3.58 16.51 9.28
C ASP A 511 3.95 16.52 7.78
N ALA A 512 3.87 15.38 7.11
CA ALA A 512 3.98 15.27 5.66
C ALA A 512 2.62 14.93 5.01
N GLY A 513 1.52 15.24 5.71
CA GLY A 513 0.13 15.01 5.33
C GLY A 513 -0.39 13.66 5.80
N GLU A 514 0.28 12.58 5.36
CA GLU A 514 -0.11 11.18 5.62
C GLU A 514 0.68 10.54 6.78
N VAL A 515 1.91 11.02 6.99
CA VAL A 515 2.84 10.52 8.00
C VAL A 515 3.31 11.70 8.81
N THR A 516 3.15 11.61 10.12
CA THR A 516 3.79 12.51 11.07
C THR A 516 5.16 11.96 11.42
N TYR A 517 6.17 12.81 11.42
CA TYR A 517 7.55 12.49 11.76
C TYR A 517 7.93 13.10 13.10
N ILE A 518 8.78 12.38 13.83
CA ILE A 518 9.65 12.95 14.85
C ILE A 518 10.95 13.32 14.14
N VAL A 519 11.33 14.59 14.25
CA VAL A 519 12.57 15.12 13.68
C VAL A 519 13.48 15.53 14.82
N ASP A 520 14.59 14.79 14.98
CA ASP A 520 15.61 15.05 15.97
C ASP A 520 16.83 15.69 15.28
N LEU A 521 17.28 16.82 15.80
CA LEU A 521 18.46 17.55 15.32
C LEU A 521 19.50 17.62 16.43
N TRP A 522 20.70 17.16 16.13
CA TRP A 522 21.90 17.33 16.95
C TRP A 522 22.83 18.31 16.28
N VAL A 523 23.34 19.27 17.05
CA VAL A 523 24.38 20.20 16.62
C VAL A 523 25.66 19.88 17.38
N PHE A 524 26.76 19.78 16.66
CA PHE A 524 28.09 19.52 17.17
C PHE A 524 28.95 20.76 16.99
N ARG A 525 29.84 21.04 17.93
CA ARG A 525 30.83 22.11 17.83
C ARG A 525 32.19 21.53 17.56
N ARG A 526 32.84 22.02 16.51
CA ARG A 526 34.14 21.55 16.06
C ARG A 526 35.27 22.02 16.95
#